data_AF-A0A1V5RAH5-F1
#
_entry.id   AF-A0A1V5RAH5-F1
#
_cell.length_a   1.000
_cell.length_b   1.000
_cell.length_c   1.000
_cell.angle_alpha   90.00
_cell.angle_beta   90.00
_cell.angle_gamma   90.00
#
_symmetry.space_group_name_H-M   'P 1'
#
loop_
_entity.id
_entity.type
_entity.pdbx_description
1 polymer ?
#
loop_
_entity_poly.entity_id
_entity_poly.type
_entity_poly.pdbx_seq_one_letter_code
_entity_poly.pdbx_strand_id
1 'polypeptide(L)'
;MIEKKDLYKLPYTKNDNPNGWIEPTTSCQLSCPFCYRKTDKSDRNSCHRNLAELKQEIDELIEKRNIQTISIGGGEPLLYSELDNLIEYANSKRLNVIIYTNGILVDKKRLVELSNLGATRIIIHIDKYQAREGLSNEEAVNKQRKYFCELFREVGGATLGFIKYISKDNIKDLGNLIDLYKKNADVVKTVVFTALNKTAGDLGDNQSNNDIEADLVFEKVRELFNLDYCAYLKKTKSDNIAWLMAYLIYRDKTLLGPLDNEFVRLYQEEHYKKYGKYSFVSNSNHFSFKIIIHLLLSKIFWKISLHFLKAKGKLKINEQLVLIMNTPNKNGDSWDICDGCPDAMFYNNQLVPECLLERVKVGEVIKI
;
A
#
# COMPACT_ATOMS: atom_id res chain seq x y z
N MET A 1 7.67 -1.94 -23.31
CA MET A 1 8.57 -1.56 -22.21
C MET A 1 8.02 -0.31 -21.55
N ILE A 2 8.22 -0.17 -20.25
CA ILE A 2 7.77 0.97 -19.46
C ILE A 2 8.84 2.05 -19.52
N GLU A 3 8.53 3.20 -20.11
CA GLU A 3 9.48 4.30 -20.25
C GLU A 3 9.28 5.34 -19.14
N LYS A 4 10.31 5.57 -18.32
CA LYS A 4 10.24 6.53 -17.19
C LYS A 4 9.92 7.97 -17.59
N LYS A 5 10.25 8.36 -18.82
CA LYS A 5 9.95 9.71 -19.35
C LYS A 5 8.45 9.97 -19.43
N ASP A 6 7.65 8.91 -19.53
CA ASP A 6 6.19 8.96 -19.59
C ASP A 6 5.56 8.85 -18.20
N LEU A 7 6.37 8.82 -17.13
CA LEU A 7 5.91 8.70 -15.75
C LEU A 7 6.28 9.93 -14.93
N TYR A 8 5.41 10.31 -14.01
CA TYR A 8 5.74 11.31 -13.01
C TYR A 8 6.62 10.69 -11.91
N LYS A 9 7.84 11.19 -11.76
CA LYS A 9 8.69 10.83 -10.62
C LYS A 9 8.12 11.49 -9.37
N LEU A 10 7.72 10.69 -8.39
CA LEU A 10 7.20 11.19 -7.13
C LEU A 10 8.26 12.07 -6.44
N PRO A 11 7.85 13.21 -5.86
CA PRO A 11 8.77 14.21 -5.31
C PRO A 11 9.21 13.89 -3.87
N TYR A 12 9.04 12.63 -3.45
CA TYR A 12 9.24 12.23 -2.06
C TYR A 12 10.72 12.20 -1.73
N THR A 13 11.05 12.67 -0.52
CA THR A 13 12.41 12.66 0.01
C THR A 13 12.43 11.98 1.36
N LYS A 14 13.61 11.95 1.99
CA LYS A 14 13.75 11.44 3.36
C LYS A 14 12.98 12.28 4.39
N ASN A 15 12.96 13.60 4.21
CA ASN A 15 12.44 14.57 5.19
C ASN A 15 11.13 15.25 4.76
N ASP A 16 10.67 14.99 3.53
CA ASP A 16 9.38 15.45 3.03
C ASP A 16 8.72 14.29 2.28
N ASN A 17 7.87 13.57 2.99
CA ASN A 17 7.32 12.28 2.60
C ASN A 17 5.90 12.17 3.10
N PRO A 18 4.91 11.83 2.26
CA PRO A 18 3.53 11.87 2.70
C PRO A 18 3.13 10.71 3.61
N ASN A 19 3.99 9.71 3.79
CA ASN A 19 3.74 8.57 4.66
C ASN A 19 4.84 8.38 5.72
N GLY A 20 4.40 7.96 6.90
CA GLY A 20 5.23 7.36 7.95
C GLY A 20 4.74 5.95 8.28
N TRP A 21 5.59 5.17 8.93
CA TRP A 21 5.27 3.81 9.36
C TRP A 21 5.51 3.66 10.86
N ILE A 22 4.66 2.91 11.55
CA ILE A 22 4.89 2.47 12.93
C ILE A 22 4.47 1.01 13.12
N GLU A 23 5.16 0.34 14.03
CA GLU A 23 4.87 -1.04 14.42
C GLU A 23 4.62 -1.12 15.93
N PRO A 24 3.35 -1.13 16.38
CA PRO A 24 3.04 -1.13 17.80
C PRO A 24 3.31 -2.49 18.48
N THR A 25 3.34 -3.57 17.71
CA THR A 25 3.57 -4.91 18.24
C THR A 25 4.36 -5.80 17.29
N THR A 26 5.13 -6.72 17.87
CA THR A 26 5.75 -7.84 17.15
C THR A 26 4.91 -9.12 17.20
N SER A 27 3.85 -9.16 18.02
CA SER A 27 2.91 -10.29 18.13
C SER A 27 2.16 -10.51 16.83
N CYS A 28 2.06 -11.76 16.38
CA CYS A 28 1.19 -12.15 15.29
C CYS A 28 0.73 -13.60 15.51
N GLN A 29 -0.55 -13.87 15.27
CA GLN A 29 -1.12 -15.22 15.33
C GLN A 29 -0.82 -16.06 14.09
N LEU A 30 -0.01 -15.55 13.15
CA LEU A 30 0.42 -16.26 11.94
C LEU A 30 1.94 -16.26 11.80
N SER A 31 2.44 -17.36 11.23
CA SER A 31 3.85 -17.57 10.90
C SER A 31 3.99 -17.69 9.38
N CYS A 32 3.89 -16.55 8.69
CA CYS A 32 3.85 -16.51 7.24
C CYS A 32 5.27 -16.73 6.66
N PRO A 33 5.43 -17.56 5.61
CA PRO A 33 6.74 -17.89 5.05
C PRO A 33 7.47 -16.68 4.47
N PHE A 34 6.75 -15.68 3.96
CA PHE A 34 7.31 -14.46 3.37
C PHE A 34 7.29 -13.25 4.31
N CYS A 35 7.22 -13.48 5.62
CA CYS A 35 7.15 -12.39 6.58
C CYS A 35 8.52 -11.71 6.73
N TYR A 36 8.62 -10.41 6.44
CA TYR A 36 9.83 -9.63 6.70
C TYR A 36 10.20 -9.65 8.20
N ARG A 37 9.20 -9.81 9.08
CA ARG A 37 9.40 -9.97 10.53
C ARG A 37 9.84 -11.36 10.97
N LYS A 38 9.85 -12.35 10.08
CA LYS A 38 10.19 -13.74 10.41
C LYS A 38 9.45 -14.25 11.66
N THR A 39 8.12 -14.04 11.71
CA THR A 39 7.25 -14.51 12.82
C THR A 39 7.14 -16.04 12.90
N ASP A 40 7.77 -16.75 11.97
CA ASP A 40 8.00 -18.19 11.95
C ASP A 40 9.19 -18.65 12.81
N LYS A 41 10.01 -17.73 13.31
CA LYS A 41 11.15 -18.05 14.18
C LYS A 41 10.73 -18.13 15.65
N SER A 42 10.96 -19.30 16.26
CA SER A 42 10.52 -19.69 17.61
C SER A 42 11.26 -18.97 18.75
N ASP A 43 12.31 -18.21 18.47
CA ASP A 43 13.19 -17.56 19.44
C ASP A 43 12.82 -16.09 19.73
N ARG A 44 11.73 -15.58 19.17
CA ARG A 44 11.35 -14.16 19.29
C ARG A 44 10.35 -13.93 20.42
N ASN A 45 10.81 -13.23 21.46
CA ASN A 45 9.92 -12.66 22.47
C ASN A 45 8.99 -11.64 21.83
N SER A 46 7.70 -11.93 21.87
CA SER A 46 6.68 -10.99 21.45
C SER A 46 6.70 -9.74 22.34
N CYS A 47 6.61 -8.56 21.74
CA CYS A 47 6.71 -7.29 22.47
C CYS A 47 5.67 -6.29 21.95
N HIS A 48 4.95 -5.69 22.89
CA HIS A 48 4.08 -4.54 22.66
C HIS A 48 4.84 -3.28 23.08
N ARG A 49 4.88 -2.29 22.18
CA ARG A 49 5.51 -1.01 22.48
C ARG A 49 4.64 -0.15 23.39
N ASN A 50 5.28 0.72 24.17
CA ASN A 50 4.56 1.64 25.02
C ASN A 50 3.81 2.68 24.15
N LEU A 51 2.55 2.98 24.51
CA LEU A 51 1.73 3.93 23.76
C LEU A 51 2.36 5.33 23.71
N ALA A 52 2.96 5.80 24.81
CA ALA A 52 3.58 7.13 24.85
C ALA A 52 4.77 7.25 23.88
N GLU A 53 5.58 6.20 23.76
CA GLU A 53 6.69 6.14 22.80
C GLU A 53 6.19 6.18 21.36
N LEU A 54 5.10 5.46 21.05
CA LEU A 54 4.49 5.47 19.73
C LEU A 54 3.89 6.84 19.39
N LYS A 55 3.26 7.51 20.37
CA LYS A 55 2.76 8.88 20.21
C LYS A 55 3.88 9.87 19.92
N GLN A 56 4.99 9.76 20.65
CA GLN A 56 6.20 10.56 20.39
C GLN A 56 6.76 10.28 18.99
N GLU A 57 6.84 9.01 18.57
CA GLU A 57 7.32 8.67 17.23
C GLU A 57 6.43 9.24 16.13
N ILE A 58 5.11 9.24 16.30
CA ILE A 58 4.18 9.90 15.38
C ILE A 58 4.49 11.40 15.29
N ASP A 59 4.71 12.08 16.41
CA ASP A 59 5.07 13.51 16.42
C ASP A 59 6.40 13.76 15.71
N GLU A 60 7.39 12.90 15.92
CA GLU A 60 8.67 13.00 15.22
C GLU A 60 8.54 12.76 13.71
N LEU A 61 7.67 11.83 13.27
CA LEU A 61 7.39 11.63 11.85
C LEU A 61 6.69 12.85 11.24
N ILE A 62 5.77 13.48 11.97
CA ILE A 62 5.12 14.74 11.52
C ILE A 62 6.17 15.84 11.34
N GLU A 63 7.03 16.04 12.35
CA GLU A 63 8.02 17.12 12.36
C GLU A 63 9.13 16.89 11.33
N LYS A 64 9.72 15.68 11.30
CA LYS A 64 10.94 15.39 10.54
C LYS A 64 10.69 14.91 9.13
N ARG A 65 9.49 14.39 8.83
CA ARG A 65 9.13 13.84 7.51
C ARG A 65 7.92 14.50 6.86
N ASN A 66 7.23 15.39 7.55
CA ASN A 66 6.08 16.11 7.01
C ASN A 66 4.93 15.19 6.52
N ILE A 67 4.64 14.13 7.29
CA ILE A 67 3.67 13.10 6.88
C ILE A 67 2.23 13.61 6.80
N GLN A 68 1.48 13.09 5.83
CA GLN A 68 0.02 13.23 5.70
C GLN A 68 -0.70 11.99 6.25
N THR A 69 -0.04 10.84 6.16
CA THR A 69 -0.60 9.52 6.48
C THR A 69 0.35 8.78 7.42
N ILE A 70 -0.22 8.03 8.35
CA ILE A 70 0.49 7.05 9.16
C ILE A 70 -0.01 5.64 8.83
N SER A 71 0.91 4.78 8.44
CA SER A 71 0.68 3.35 8.27
C SER A 71 1.04 2.61 9.56
N ILE A 72 0.12 1.78 10.05
CA ILE A 72 0.28 0.96 11.24
C ILE A 72 0.36 -0.50 10.80
N GLY A 73 1.51 -1.13 11.04
CA GLY A 73 1.79 -2.51 10.64
C GLY A 73 2.62 -3.26 11.69
N GLY A 74 3.57 -4.08 11.26
CA GLY A 74 4.42 -4.86 12.16
C GLY A 74 3.99 -6.32 12.25
N GLY A 75 3.67 -6.77 13.46
CA GLY A 75 3.02 -8.08 13.65
C GLY A 75 1.59 -8.05 13.13
N GLU A 76 0.63 -8.37 13.99
CA GLU A 76 -0.79 -8.09 13.76
C GLU A 76 -1.20 -6.89 14.63
N PRO A 77 -1.40 -5.68 14.05
CA PRO A 77 -1.79 -4.50 14.82
C PRO A 77 -3.06 -4.71 15.65
N LEU A 78 -4.01 -5.53 15.17
CA LEU A 78 -5.26 -5.78 15.91
C LEU A 78 -5.05 -6.60 17.20
N LEU A 79 -3.85 -7.13 17.46
CA LEU A 79 -3.49 -7.72 18.76
C LEU A 79 -2.97 -6.69 19.77
N TYR A 80 -2.71 -5.45 19.36
CA TYR A 80 -2.24 -4.40 20.26
C TYR A 80 -3.42 -3.79 21.03
N SER A 81 -3.41 -3.95 22.36
CA SER A 81 -4.52 -3.51 23.23
C SER A 81 -4.81 -2.01 23.15
N GLU A 82 -3.78 -1.20 22.87
CA GLU A 82 -3.88 0.26 22.80
C GLU A 82 -4.04 0.78 21.35
N LEU A 83 -4.40 -0.08 20.39
CA LEU A 83 -4.55 0.31 18.98
C LEU A 83 -5.58 1.44 18.82
N ASP A 84 -6.70 1.38 19.55
CA ASP A 84 -7.78 2.36 19.42
C ASP A 84 -7.31 3.74 19.86
N ASN A 85 -6.61 3.83 21.00
CA ASN A 85 -5.97 5.06 21.50
C ASN A 85 -4.91 5.61 20.53
N LEU A 86 -4.22 4.73 19.80
CA LEU A 86 -3.22 5.11 18.81
C LEU A 86 -3.86 5.70 17.54
N ILE A 87 -4.97 5.11 17.08
CA ILE A 87 -5.76 5.61 15.94
C ILE A 87 -6.34 6.99 16.28
N GLU A 88 -6.97 7.14 17.45
CA GLU A 88 -7.51 8.41 17.93
C GLU A 88 -6.43 9.49 18.01
N TYR A 89 -5.24 9.13 18.51
CA TYR A 89 -4.12 10.07 18.57
C TYR A 89 -3.69 10.54 17.17
N ALA A 90 -3.49 9.62 16.22
CA ALA A 90 -3.13 9.99 14.85
C ALA A 90 -4.19 10.89 14.20
N ASN A 91 -5.48 10.59 14.41
CA ASN A 91 -6.57 11.44 13.94
C ASN A 91 -6.59 12.82 14.60
N SER A 92 -6.26 12.93 15.89
CA SER A 92 -6.12 14.22 16.59
C SER A 92 -5.01 15.10 15.97
N LYS A 93 -4.00 14.46 15.34
CA LYS A 93 -2.93 15.11 14.58
C LYS A 93 -3.29 15.34 13.11
N ARG A 94 -4.55 15.08 12.72
CA ARG A 94 -5.09 15.22 11.36
C ARG A 94 -4.36 14.34 10.34
N LEU A 95 -3.84 13.19 10.77
CA LEU A 95 -3.26 12.20 9.87
C LEU A 95 -4.34 11.26 9.35
N ASN A 96 -4.20 10.83 8.10
CA ASN A 96 -4.92 9.65 7.64
C ASN A 96 -4.30 8.41 8.28
N VAL A 97 -5.11 7.42 8.63
CA VAL A 97 -4.65 6.18 9.27
C VAL A 97 -4.86 5.00 8.35
N ILE A 98 -3.78 4.32 7.97
CA ILE A 98 -3.82 3.06 7.22
C ILE A 98 -3.42 1.93 8.16
N ILE A 99 -4.24 0.89 8.27
CA ILE A 99 -3.94 -0.29 9.08
C ILE A 99 -3.64 -1.46 8.15
N TYR A 100 -2.46 -2.06 8.31
CA TYR A 100 -2.07 -3.31 7.65
C TYR A 100 -2.37 -4.48 8.57
N THR A 101 -3.21 -5.41 8.12
CA THR A 101 -3.68 -6.53 8.95
C THR A 101 -3.73 -7.82 8.14
N ASN A 102 -3.61 -8.96 8.83
CA ASN A 102 -3.88 -10.27 8.27
C ASN A 102 -5.39 -10.56 8.15
N GLY A 103 -6.25 -9.70 8.71
CA GLY A 103 -7.70 -9.74 8.55
C GLY A 103 -8.44 -10.77 9.41
N ILE A 104 -7.77 -11.60 10.22
CA ILE A 104 -8.44 -12.60 11.08
C ILE A 104 -9.36 -11.92 12.10
N LEU A 105 -8.91 -10.79 12.66
CA LEU A 105 -9.64 -10.04 13.68
C LEU A 105 -10.54 -8.95 13.08
N VAL A 106 -10.72 -8.92 11.75
CA VAL A 106 -11.60 -7.96 11.06
C VAL A 106 -12.95 -8.61 10.83
N ASP A 107 -13.81 -8.54 11.85
CA ASP A 107 -15.23 -8.82 11.72
C ASP A 107 -16.06 -7.54 11.54
N LYS A 108 -17.38 -7.67 11.45
CA LYS A 108 -18.29 -6.52 11.29
C LYS A 108 -18.22 -5.54 12.45
N LYS A 109 -18.17 -6.03 13.69
CA LYS A 109 -18.11 -5.18 14.88
C LYS A 109 -16.80 -4.40 14.89
N ARG A 110 -15.68 -5.10 14.68
CA ARG A 110 -14.36 -4.48 14.68
C ARG A 110 -14.19 -3.50 13.53
N LEU A 111 -14.73 -3.77 12.35
CA LEU A 111 -14.68 -2.82 11.24
C LEU A 111 -15.49 -1.54 11.51
N VAL A 112 -16.65 -1.66 12.16
CA VAL A 112 -17.44 -0.49 12.61
C VAL A 112 -16.64 0.33 13.62
N GLU A 113 -16.03 -0.32 14.62
CA GLU A 113 -15.17 0.34 15.62
C GLU A 113 -14.01 1.09 14.96
N LEU A 114 -13.22 0.41 14.12
CA LEU A 114 -12.08 1.00 13.43
C LEU A 114 -12.50 2.19 12.56
N SER A 115 -13.64 2.09 11.87
CA SER A 115 -14.17 3.17 11.04
C SER A 115 -14.59 4.37 11.89
N ASN A 116 -15.26 4.16 13.02
CA ASN A 116 -15.69 5.22 13.94
C ASN A 116 -14.51 5.91 14.62
N LEU A 117 -13.44 5.17 14.92
CA LEU A 117 -12.18 5.71 15.45
C LEU A 117 -11.44 6.57 14.41
N GLY A 118 -11.81 6.47 13.13
CA GLY A 118 -11.24 7.24 12.03
C GLY A 118 -10.15 6.51 11.24
N ALA A 119 -10.14 5.18 11.23
CA ALA A 119 -9.30 4.44 10.28
C ALA A 119 -9.71 4.81 8.84
N THR A 120 -8.77 5.34 8.06
CA THR A 120 -9.03 5.76 6.68
C THR A 120 -9.08 4.58 5.72
N ARG A 121 -8.18 3.62 5.92
CA ARG A 121 -8.04 2.45 5.05
C ARG A 121 -7.54 1.25 5.83
N ILE A 122 -8.08 0.08 5.52
CA ILE A 122 -7.60 -1.21 6.00
C ILE A 122 -7.02 -1.97 4.81
N ILE A 123 -5.74 -2.30 4.86
CA ILE A 123 -5.06 -3.10 3.85
C ILE A 123 -4.88 -4.52 4.39
N ILE A 124 -5.54 -5.48 3.75
CA ILE A 124 -5.56 -6.87 4.20
C ILE A 124 -4.53 -7.67 3.40
N HIS A 125 -3.61 -8.34 4.10
CA HIS A 125 -2.77 -9.39 3.52
C HIS A 125 -3.40 -10.76 3.76
N ILE A 126 -3.98 -11.32 2.71
CA ILE A 126 -4.49 -12.70 2.71
C ILE A 126 -3.92 -13.49 1.54
N ASP A 127 -3.31 -14.63 1.83
CA ASP A 127 -2.62 -15.46 0.85
C ASP A 127 -2.71 -16.95 1.21
N LYS A 128 -2.62 -17.82 0.19
CA LYS A 128 -2.67 -19.28 0.32
C LYS A 128 -1.46 -19.87 1.06
N TYR A 129 -0.37 -19.12 1.13
CA TYR A 129 0.85 -19.51 1.85
C TYR A 129 0.78 -19.23 3.36
N GLN A 130 -0.30 -18.63 3.85
CA GLN A 130 -0.52 -18.41 5.28
C GLN A 130 -1.13 -19.68 5.86
N ALA A 131 -0.56 -20.20 6.95
CA ALA A 131 -1.07 -21.38 7.64
C ALA A 131 -2.44 -21.09 8.29
N ARG A 132 -3.51 -21.21 7.50
CA ARG A 132 -4.90 -20.94 7.89
C ARG A 132 -5.78 -22.10 7.46
N GLU A 133 -6.70 -22.48 8.34
CA GLU A 133 -7.67 -23.53 8.05
C GLU A 133 -8.54 -23.14 6.85
N GLY A 134 -8.70 -24.07 5.90
CA GLY A 134 -9.56 -23.89 4.72
C GLY A 134 -9.06 -22.94 3.64
N LEU A 135 -7.88 -22.31 3.78
CA LEU A 135 -7.37 -21.28 2.85
C LEU A 135 -6.07 -21.69 2.14
N SER A 136 -5.90 -22.97 1.80
CA SER A 136 -4.68 -23.52 1.19
C SER A 136 -4.55 -23.34 -0.32
N ASN A 137 -5.55 -22.75 -0.99
CA ASN A 137 -5.55 -22.52 -2.44
C ASN A 137 -6.16 -21.16 -2.80
N GLU A 138 -5.84 -20.66 -3.99
CA GLU A 138 -6.20 -19.31 -4.41
C GLU A 138 -7.73 -19.12 -4.56
N GLU A 139 -8.49 -20.16 -4.91
CA GLU A 139 -9.95 -20.07 -5.01
C GLU A 139 -10.57 -19.80 -3.63
N ALA A 140 -10.16 -20.56 -2.61
CA ALA A 140 -10.62 -20.37 -1.24
C ALA A 140 -10.22 -18.99 -0.70
N VAL A 141 -8.98 -18.56 -0.96
CA VAL A 141 -8.51 -17.23 -0.59
C VAL A 141 -9.31 -16.12 -1.30
N ASN A 142 -9.66 -16.30 -2.58
CA ASN A 142 -10.51 -15.36 -3.30
C ASN A 142 -11.95 -15.29 -2.76
N LYS A 143 -12.51 -16.41 -2.27
CA LYS A 143 -13.79 -16.39 -1.54
C LYS A 143 -13.69 -15.53 -0.29
N GLN A 144 -12.59 -15.64 0.47
CA GLN A 144 -12.35 -14.81 1.65
C GLN A 144 -12.13 -13.32 1.30
N ARG A 145 -11.41 -13.02 0.20
CA ARG A 145 -11.31 -11.63 -0.30
C ARG A 145 -12.67 -11.07 -0.67
N LYS A 146 -13.52 -11.86 -1.32
CA LYS A 146 -14.89 -11.47 -1.65
C LYS A 146 -15.72 -11.21 -0.38
N TYR A 147 -15.58 -12.04 0.66
CA TYR A 147 -16.22 -11.79 1.95
C TYR A 147 -15.83 -10.41 2.50
N PHE A 148 -14.54 -10.04 2.49
CA PHE A 148 -14.13 -8.69 2.90
C PHE A 148 -14.71 -7.59 2.01
N CYS A 149 -14.79 -7.80 0.69
CA CYS A 149 -15.46 -6.83 -0.20
C CYS A 149 -16.93 -6.58 0.20
N GLU A 150 -17.69 -7.64 0.51
CA GLU A 150 -19.08 -7.51 0.96
C GLU A 150 -19.17 -6.84 2.34
N LEU A 151 -18.28 -7.23 3.26
CA LEU A 151 -18.24 -6.65 4.61
C LEU A 151 -17.98 -5.14 4.58
N PHE A 152 -17.01 -4.68 3.79
CA PHE A 152 -16.70 -3.25 3.65
C PHE A 152 -17.80 -2.48 2.91
N ARG A 153 -18.52 -3.14 1.99
CA ARG A 153 -19.68 -2.55 1.32
C ARG A 153 -20.86 -2.36 2.28
N GLU A 154 -21.06 -3.31 3.19
CA GLU A 154 -22.11 -3.26 4.21
C GLU A 154 -21.82 -2.20 5.28
N VAL A 155 -20.59 -2.16 5.81
CA VAL A 155 -20.23 -1.26 6.92
C VAL A 155 -19.96 0.17 6.47
N GLY A 156 -19.21 0.36 5.38
CA GLY A 156 -18.73 1.68 4.96
C GLY A 156 -17.73 2.30 5.94
N GLY A 157 -17.46 3.61 5.81
CA GLY A 157 -16.48 4.32 6.64
C GLY A 157 -15.05 4.14 6.11
N ALA A 158 -14.33 3.13 6.59
CA ALA A 158 -12.98 2.82 6.12
C ALA A 158 -12.98 2.20 4.71
N THR A 159 -11.93 2.48 3.93
CA THR A 159 -11.76 1.88 2.59
C THR A 159 -10.98 0.56 2.66
N LEU A 160 -11.20 -0.34 1.70
CA LEU A 160 -10.51 -1.63 1.63
C LEU A 160 -9.31 -1.54 0.69
N GLY A 161 -8.22 -2.19 1.07
CA GLY A 161 -7.14 -2.54 0.16
C GLY A 161 -6.63 -3.95 0.38
N PHE A 162 -5.87 -4.45 -0.58
CA PHE A 162 -5.20 -5.74 -0.49
C PHE A 162 -3.72 -5.59 -0.84
N ILE A 163 -2.88 -6.35 -0.15
CA ILE A 163 -1.45 -6.50 -0.48
C ILE A 163 -1.14 -7.98 -0.70
N LYS A 164 -0.32 -8.29 -1.70
CA LYS A 164 0.10 -9.65 -2.03
C LYS A 164 1.54 -9.67 -2.54
N TYR A 165 2.33 -10.66 -2.10
CA TYR A 165 3.61 -10.97 -2.71
C TYR A 165 3.42 -11.73 -4.02
N ILE A 166 4.13 -11.31 -5.07
CA ILE A 166 4.14 -11.96 -6.38
C ILE A 166 5.46 -12.69 -6.55
N SER A 167 5.37 -13.95 -6.96
CA SER A 167 6.49 -14.86 -7.20
C SER A 167 6.31 -15.57 -8.54
N LYS A 168 7.33 -16.29 -8.99
CA LYS A 168 7.21 -17.16 -10.19
C LYS A 168 6.06 -18.15 -10.08
N ASP A 169 5.80 -18.67 -8.89
CA ASP A 169 4.77 -19.70 -8.66
C ASP A 169 3.34 -19.16 -8.76
N ASN A 170 3.11 -17.91 -8.33
CA ASN A 170 1.77 -17.36 -8.19
C ASN A 170 1.43 -16.28 -9.23
N ILE A 171 2.38 -15.85 -10.08
CA ILE A 171 2.10 -14.84 -11.12
C ILE A 171 0.97 -15.28 -12.07
N LYS A 172 0.82 -16.59 -12.29
CA LYS A 172 -0.29 -17.18 -13.09
C LYS A 172 -1.67 -16.92 -12.48
N ASP A 173 -1.75 -16.72 -11.17
CA ASP A 173 -2.99 -16.50 -10.43
C ASP A 173 -3.49 -15.04 -10.53
N LEU A 174 -2.65 -14.12 -11.04
CA LEU A 174 -2.97 -12.69 -11.11
C LEU A 174 -4.24 -12.38 -11.90
N GLY A 175 -4.55 -13.14 -12.95
CA GLY A 175 -5.74 -12.87 -13.79
C GLY A 175 -7.03 -12.90 -12.97
N ASN A 176 -7.26 -13.99 -12.24
CA ASN A 176 -8.44 -14.16 -11.39
C ASN A 176 -8.49 -13.13 -10.25
N LEU A 177 -7.33 -12.80 -9.69
CA LEU A 177 -7.21 -11.82 -8.61
C LEU A 177 -7.54 -10.40 -9.08
N ILE A 178 -6.99 -10.00 -10.23
CA ILE A 178 -7.22 -8.69 -10.85
C ILE A 178 -8.69 -8.56 -11.26
N ASP A 179 -9.30 -9.61 -11.80
CA ASP A 179 -10.74 -9.61 -12.09
C ASP A 179 -11.60 -9.41 -10.84
N LEU A 180 -11.22 -10.01 -9.71
CA LEU A 180 -11.87 -9.76 -8.42
C LEU A 180 -11.74 -8.30 -8.02
N TYR A 181 -10.55 -7.71 -8.12
CA TYR A 181 -10.31 -6.30 -7.78
C TYR A 181 -11.08 -5.32 -8.69
N LYS A 182 -11.12 -5.58 -10.00
CA LYS A 182 -11.88 -4.78 -10.98
C LYS A 182 -13.38 -4.82 -10.68
N LYS A 183 -13.93 -6.00 -10.37
CA LYS A 183 -15.36 -6.19 -10.05
C LYS A 183 -15.78 -5.52 -8.73
N ASN A 184 -14.83 -5.20 -7.86
CA ASN A 184 -15.04 -4.63 -6.52
C ASN A 184 -14.34 -3.27 -6.31
N ALA A 185 -14.04 -2.53 -7.39
CA ALA A 185 -13.38 -1.21 -7.31
C ALA A 185 -14.22 -0.14 -6.58
N ASP A 186 -15.49 -0.42 -6.32
CA ASP A 186 -16.35 0.41 -5.47
C ASP A 186 -15.86 0.46 -4.01
N VAL A 187 -15.27 -0.62 -3.50
CA VAL A 187 -14.76 -0.74 -2.13
C VAL A 187 -13.24 -0.95 -2.05
N VAL A 188 -12.65 -1.67 -3.02
CA VAL A 188 -11.21 -1.93 -3.09
C VAL A 188 -10.52 -0.70 -3.71
N LYS A 189 -9.95 0.16 -2.86
CA LYS A 189 -9.30 1.42 -3.26
C LYS A 189 -7.79 1.30 -3.43
N THR A 190 -7.17 0.25 -2.92
CA THR A 190 -5.72 0.04 -3.06
C THR A 190 -5.41 -1.43 -3.27
N VAL A 191 -4.63 -1.71 -4.29
CA VAL A 191 -4.08 -3.05 -4.54
C VAL A 191 -2.58 -2.92 -4.65
N VAL A 192 -1.87 -3.68 -3.82
CA VAL A 192 -0.40 -3.66 -3.75
C VAL A 192 0.13 -5.03 -4.16
N PHE A 193 0.98 -5.04 -5.18
CA PHE A 193 1.70 -6.22 -5.63
C PHE A 193 3.18 -6.04 -5.30
N THR A 194 3.73 -6.89 -4.44
CA THR A 194 5.14 -6.82 -4.06
C THR A 194 5.90 -7.91 -4.78
N ALA A 195 6.76 -7.56 -5.73
CA ALA A 195 7.62 -8.53 -6.42
C ALA A 195 8.59 -9.15 -5.41
N LEU A 196 8.55 -10.47 -5.25
CA LEU A 196 9.37 -11.19 -4.29
C LEU A 196 10.80 -11.33 -4.78
N ASN A 197 11.76 -10.96 -3.93
CA ASN A 197 13.19 -11.19 -4.12
C ASN A 197 13.81 -11.73 -2.81
N LYS A 198 14.69 -12.73 -2.93
CA LYS A 198 15.55 -13.33 -1.89
C LYS A 198 16.20 -12.36 -0.92
N THR A 199 16.47 -11.14 -1.37
CA THR A 199 17.22 -10.19 -0.55
C THR A 199 16.33 -9.55 0.52
N ALA A 200 15.08 -9.25 0.16
CA ALA A 200 14.12 -8.56 1.03
C ALA A 200 13.36 -9.53 1.94
N GLY A 201 13.08 -10.73 1.47
CA GLY A 201 12.74 -11.85 2.33
C GLY A 201 14.01 -12.64 2.53
N ASP A 202 14.68 -12.50 3.67
CA ASP A 202 15.70 -13.47 4.13
C ASP A 202 14.99 -14.78 4.53
N LEU A 203 14.32 -15.36 3.53
CA LEU A 203 13.66 -16.63 3.51
C LEU A 203 14.78 -17.64 3.68
N GLY A 204 14.64 -18.58 4.61
CA GLY A 204 15.64 -19.63 4.78
C GLY A 204 16.01 -20.32 3.45
N ASP A 205 17.17 -20.98 3.42
CA ASP A 205 17.85 -21.53 2.23
C ASP A 205 16.97 -22.36 1.26
N ASN A 206 15.80 -22.82 1.68
CA ASN A 206 14.90 -23.70 0.92
C ASN A 206 13.92 -23.01 -0.06
N GLN A 207 13.88 -21.68 -0.19
CA GLN A 207 12.90 -20.99 -1.06
C GLN A 207 13.52 -20.24 -2.26
N SER A 208 14.74 -20.61 -2.63
CA SER A 208 15.57 -19.87 -3.59
C SER A 208 15.09 -19.88 -5.06
N ASN A 209 14.00 -20.57 -5.41
CA ASN A 209 13.52 -20.66 -6.79
C ASN A 209 12.35 -19.72 -7.14
N ASN A 210 11.82 -18.96 -6.18
CA ASN A 210 10.56 -18.23 -6.35
C ASN A 210 10.70 -16.73 -6.68
N ASP A 211 11.92 -16.21 -6.72
CA ASP A 211 12.20 -14.82 -7.10
C ASP A 211 11.64 -14.46 -8.47
N ILE A 212 11.13 -13.25 -8.58
CA ILE A 212 10.62 -12.71 -9.83
C ILE A 212 11.15 -11.31 -10.08
N GLU A 213 11.53 -11.06 -11.33
CA GLU A 213 11.90 -9.72 -11.78
C GLU A 213 10.69 -8.80 -11.71
N ALA A 214 10.86 -7.62 -11.10
CA ALA A 214 9.78 -6.66 -10.94
C ALA A 214 9.18 -6.23 -12.29
N ASP A 215 10.02 -6.12 -13.34
CA ASP A 215 9.58 -5.77 -14.69
C ASP A 215 8.59 -6.77 -15.28
N LEU A 216 8.74 -8.07 -14.98
CA LEU A 216 7.78 -9.08 -15.40
C LEU A 216 6.42 -8.88 -14.71
N VAL A 217 6.43 -8.50 -13.43
CA VAL A 217 5.20 -8.17 -12.69
C VAL A 217 4.59 -6.89 -13.26
N PHE A 218 5.39 -5.86 -13.55
CA PHE A 218 4.90 -4.62 -14.14
C PHE A 218 4.21 -4.86 -15.48
N GLU A 219 4.82 -5.64 -16.36
CA GLU A 219 4.26 -5.96 -17.68
C GLU A 219 3.00 -6.83 -17.55
N LYS A 220 2.99 -7.81 -16.64
CA LYS A 220 1.82 -8.67 -16.47
C LYS A 220 0.62 -7.94 -15.88
N VAL A 221 0.84 -7.09 -14.88
CA VAL A 221 -0.23 -6.27 -14.29
C VAL A 221 -0.75 -5.25 -15.33
N ARG A 222 0.13 -4.66 -16.15
CA ARG A 222 -0.23 -3.76 -17.25
C ARG A 222 -1.21 -4.42 -18.22
N GLU A 223 -0.87 -5.62 -18.68
CA GLU A 223 -1.69 -6.42 -19.59
C GLU A 223 -3.05 -6.76 -18.98
N LEU A 224 -3.08 -7.30 -17.75
CA LEU A 224 -4.30 -7.82 -17.12
C LEU A 224 -5.29 -6.72 -16.72
N PHE A 225 -4.79 -5.57 -16.25
CA PHE A 225 -5.66 -4.41 -16.02
C PHE A 225 -6.02 -3.65 -17.30
N ASN A 226 -5.23 -3.80 -18.37
CA ASN A 226 -5.25 -2.92 -19.55
C ASN A 226 -5.07 -1.45 -19.13
N LEU A 227 -3.95 -1.17 -18.45
CA LEU A 227 -3.63 0.15 -17.90
C LEU A 227 -2.35 0.72 -18.51
N ASP A 228 -2.17 2.02 -18.30
CA ASP A 228 -0.88 2.70 -18.39
C ASP A 228 -0.51 3.19 -16.99
N TYR A 229 0.78 3.10 -16.67
CA TYR A 229 1.30 3.65 -15.42
C TYR A 229 1.47 5.17 -15.53
N CYS A 230 1.41 5.86 -14.40
CA CYS A 230 1.39 7.32 -14.36
C CYS A 230 2.45 7.91 -13.43
N ALA A 231 2.92 7.15 -12.43
CA ALA A 231 3.90 7.64 -11.49
C ALA A 231 4.84 6.53 -11.00
N TYR A 232 6.02 6.93 -10.55
CA TYR A 232 6.99 6.01 -9.97
C TYR A 232 7.82 6.63 -8.86
N LEU A 233 8.37 5.77 -8.01
CA LEU A 233 9.47 6.06 -7.11
C LEU A 233 10.71 5.33 -7.61
N LYS A 234 11.87 5.99 -7.59
CA LYS A 234 13.13 5.36 -8.02
C LYS A 234 13.81 4.62 -6.88
N LYS A 235 14.80 3.80 -7.23
CA LYS A 235 15.76 3.24 -6.28
C LYS A 235 16.89 4.24 -5.92
N THR A 236 17.64 3.97 -4.85
CA THR A 236 18.71 4.87 -4.35
C THR A 236 20.02 4.76 -5.14
N LYS A 237 20.39 3.56 -5.59
CA LYS A 237 21.68 3.28 -6.26
C LYS A 237 21.55 2.89 -7.72
N SER A 238 20.41 2.35 -8.13
CA SER A 238 20.15 2.00 -9.52
C SER A 238 19.12 2.92 -10.17
N ASP A 239 19.10 2.88 -11.50
CA ASP A 239 17.99 3.41 -12.30
C ASP A 239 16.80 2.43 -12.34
N ASN A 240 16.63 1.54 -11.37
CA ASN A 240 15.43 0.71 -11.33
C ASN A 240 14.26 1.49 -10.72
N ILE A 241 13.05 1.05 -11.06
CA ILE A 241 11.83 1.53 -10.43
C ILE A 241 11.66 0.78 -9.11
N ALA A 242 11.51 1.53 -8.02
CA ALA A 242 11.18 0.99 -6.72
C ALA A 242 9.67 0.76 -6.62
N TRP A 243 8.86 1.79 -6.88
CA TRP A 243 7.40 1.72 -6.85
C TRP A 243 6.86 2.17 -8.18
N LEU A 244 5.87 1.46 -8.72
CA LEU A 244 5.19 1.80 -9.96
C LEU A 244 3.69 1.90 -9.71
N MET A 245 3.08 3.00 -10.17
CA MET A 245 1.70 3.35 -9.79
C MET A 245 0.81 3.64 -10.99
N ALA A 246 -0.44 3.20 -10.89
CA ALA A 246 -1.53 3.61 -11.76
C ALA A 246 -2.76 3.95 -10.91
N TYR A 247 -3.42 5.06 -11.21
CA TYR A 247 -4.71 5.41 -10.63
C TYR A 247 -5.80 5.12 -11.65
N LEU A 248 -6.62 4.13 -11.37
CA LEU A 248 -7.69 3.68 -12.25
C LEU A 248 -9.01 4.33 -11.86
N ILE A 249 -9.69 4.94 -12.82
CA ILE A 249 -11.00 5.54 -12.62
C ILE A 249 -12.08 4.58 -13.12
N TYR A 250 -12.96 4.24 -12.19
CA TYR A 250 -14.13 3.42 -12.43
C TYR A 250 -15.38 4.27 -12.31
N ARG A 251 -16.37 3.92 -13.11
CA ARG A 251 -17.76 4.27 -12.86
C ARG A 251 -18.47 3.01 -12.44
N ASP A 252 -18.99 2.99 -11.21
CA ASP A 252 -19.52 1.79 -10.60
C ASP A 252 -18.48 0.64 -10.70
N LYS A 253 -18.73 -0.35 -11.58
CA LYS A 253 -17.83 -1.49 -11.86
C LYS A 253 -17.14 -1.41 -13.23
N THR A 254 -17.42 -0.38 -14.02
CA THR A 254 -16.86 -0.20 -15.37
C THR A 254 -15.60 0.65 -15.30
N LEU A 255 -14.48 0.10 -15.77
CA LEU A 255 -13.22 0.83 -15.91
C LEU A 255 -13.36 1.87 -17.03
N LEU A 256 -13.14 3.16 -16.71
CA LEU A 256 -13.08 4.24 -17.68
C LEU A 256 -11.65 4.39 -18.23
N GLY A 257 -10.66 4.18 -17.38
CA GLY A 257 -9.25 4.16 -17.75
C GLY A 257 -8.34 4.66 -16.63
N PRO A 258 -7.02 4.67 -16.86
CA PRO A 258 -6.06 5.25 -15.96
C PRO A 258 -6.03 6.79 -16.05
N LEU A 259 -5.62 7.43 -14.95
CA LEU A 259 -5.13 8.81 -14.96
C LEU A 259 -3.72 8.87 -15.56
N ASP A 260 -3.39 10.01 -16.18
CA ASP A 260 -2.06 10.24 -16.74
C ASP A 260 -1.07 10.83 -15.73
N ASN A 261 0.20 10.88 -16.10
CA ASN A 261 1.29 11.38 -15.27
C ASN A 261 1.11 12.86 -14.88
N GLU A 262 0.61 13.67 -15.79
CA GLU A 262 0.43 15.11 -15.62
C GLU A 262 -0.67 15.41 -14.59
N PHE A 263 -1.75 14.63 -14.59
CA PHE A 263 -2.75 14.71 -13.54
C PHE A 263 -2.14 14.45 -12.16
N VAL A 264 -1.33 13.39 -12.02
CA VAL A 264 -0.70 13.06 -10.74
C VAL A 264 0.25 14.16 -10.29
N ARG A 265 1.04 14.72 -11.21
CA ARG A 265 1.93 15.86 -10.95
C ARG A 265 1.15 17.06 -10.43
N LEU A 266 0.12 17.50 -11.15
CA LEU A 266 -0.72 18.64 -10.77
C LEU A 266 -1.40 18.39 -9.43
N TYR A 267 -1.92 17.19 -9.20
CA TYR A 267 -2.55 16.84 -7.93
C TYR A 267 -1.58 16.95 -6.75
N GLN A 268 -0.37 16.40 -6.88
CA GLN A 268 0.66 16.49 -5.84
C GLN A 268 1.10 17.93 -5.58
N GLU A 269 1.37 18.71 -6.63
CA GLU A 269 1.79 20.11 -6.50
C GLU A 269 0.72 21.00 -5.88
N GLU A 270 -0.54 20.85 -6.29
CA GLU A 270 -1.64 21.67 -5.79
C GLU A 270 -2.03 21.26 -4.35
N HIS A 271 -1.96 19.97 -4.03
CA HIS A 271 -2.11 19.50 -2.65
C HIS A 271 -0.99 20.06 -1.76
N TYR A 272 0.26 20.03 -2.23
CA TYR A 272 1.40 20.59 -1.50
C TYR A 272 1.26 22.11 -1.29
N LYS A 273 0.88 22.87 -2.32
CA LYS A 273 0.64 24.31 -2.19
C LYS A 273 -0.45 24.64 -1.17
N LYS A 274 -1.50 23.82 -1.10
CA LYS A 274 -2.65 24.06 -0.22
C LYS A 274 -2.40 23.66 1.22
N TYR A 275 -1.74 22.52 1.45
CA TYR A 275 -1.62 21.91 2.77
C TYR A 275 -0.19 21.83 3.30
N GLY A 276 0.80 22.22 2.51
CA GLY A 276 2.22 22.09 2.83
C GLY A 276 2.72 20.65 2.85
N LYS A 277 1.96 19.69 2.31
CA LYS A 277 2.24 18.24 2.36
C LYS A 277 1.91 17.57 1.04
N TYR A 278 2.65 16.53 0.67
CA TYR A 278 2.25 15.65 -0.43
C TYR A 278 1.08 14.76 -0.02
N SER A 279 0.36 14.20 -1.00
CA SER A 279 -0.76 13.31 -0.76
C SER A 279 -0.35 11.84 -0.92
N PHE A 280 -0.68 11.01 0.07
CA PHE A 280 -0.57 9.55 -0.02
C PHE A 280 -1.93 8.89 -0.21
N VAL A 281 -2.97 9.47 0.42
CA VAL A 281 -4.36 9.03 0.29
C VAL A 281 -5.20 10.18 -0.27
N SER A 282 -5.89 9.90 -1.38
CA SER A 282 -6.85 10.83 -1.98
C SER A 282 -8.17 10.78 -1.19
N ASN A 283 -8.43 11.80 -0.38
CA ASN A 283 -9.66 11.97 0.40
C ASN A 283 -10.46 13.23 0.01
N SER A 284 -9.96 14.01 -0.95
CA SER A 284 -10.52 15.31 -1.33
C SER A 284 -11.16 15.25 -2.72
N ASN A 285 -12.45 15.56 -2.79
CA ASN A 285 -13.16 15.78 -4.07
C ASN A 285 -12.97 17.20 -4.63
N HIS A 286 -12.12 18.02 -4.01
CA HIS A 286 -11.86 19.39 -4.46
C HIS A 286 -10.68 19.41 -5.43
N PHE A 287 -10.96 19.73 -6.69
CA PHE A 287 -9.96 19.91 -7.72
C PHE A 287 -9.73 21.39 -8.00
N SER A 288 -8.47 21.80 -8.18
CA SER A 288 -8.16 23.17 -8.60
C SER A 288 -8.59 23.39 -10.05
N PHE A 289 -8.74 24.66 -10.46
CA PHE A 289 -9.08 25.01 -11.84
C PHE A 289 -8.13 24.39 -12.87
N LYS A 290 -6.83 24.26 -12.54
CA LYS A 290 -5.84 23.59 -13.39
C LYS A 290 -6.14 22.10 -13.59
N ILE A 291 -6.46 21.40 -12.50
CA ILE A 291 -6.83 19.98 -12.57
C ILE A 291 -8.11 19.80 -13.37
N ILE A 292 -9.09 20.69 -13.19
CA ILE A 292 -10.35 20.67 -13.96
C ILE A 292 -10.05 20.86 -15.46
N ILE A 293 -9.27 21.87 -15.86
CA ILE A 293 -8.89 22.07 -17.26
C ILE A 293 -8.17 20.85 -17.83
N HIS A 294 -7.19 20.31 -17.09
CA HIS A 294 -6.45 19.13 -17.53
C HIS A 294 -7.38 17.94 -17.75
N LEU A 295 -8.30 17.70 -16.80
CA LEU A 295 -9.32 16.69 -16.97
C LEU A 295 -10.14 16.94 -18.24
N LEU A 296 -10.67 18.14 -18.48
CA LEU A 296 -11.45 18.46 -19.69
C LEU A 296 -10.72 18.15 -21.01
N LEU A 297 -9.40 18.29 -21.03
CA LEU A 297 -8.55 18.00 -22.20
C LEU A 297 -8.11 16.53 -22.28
N SER A 298 -8.19 15.80 -21.17
CA SER A 298 -7.75 14.41 -21.10
C SER A 298 -8.67 13.45 -21.86
N LYS A 299 -8.08 12.34 -22.35
CA LYS A 299 -8.85 11.25 -22.98
C LYS A 299 -9.90 10.65 -22.03
N ILE A 300 -9.62 10.64 -20.72
CA ILE A 300 -10.51 10.05 -19.74
C ILE A 300 -11.80 10.86 -19.57
N PHE A 301 -11.72 12.20 -19.67
CA PHE A 301 -12.92 13.03 -19.61
C PHE A 301 -13.89 12.76 -20.76
N TRP A 302 -13.41 12.57 -21.99
CA TRP A 302 -14.30 12.22 -23.10
C TRP A 302 -15.00 10.88 -22.88
N LYS A 303 -14.30 9.88 -22.33
CA LYS A 303 -14.91 8.60 -21.95
C LYS A 303 -15.94 8.78 -20.83
N ILE A 304 -15.61 9.55 -19.80
CA ILE A 304 -16.52 9.93 -18.72
C ILE A 304 -17.78 10.58 -19.32
N SER A 305 -17.63 11.66 -20.09
CA SER A 305 -18.72 12.43 -20.70
C SER A 305 -19.63 11.58 -21.61
N LEU A 306 -19.05 10.73 -22.46
CA LEU A 306 -19.82 9.79 -23.30
C LEU A 306 -20.63 8.80 -22.47
N HIS A 307 -20.10 8.34 -21.34
CA HIS A 307 -20.80 7.47 -20.41
C HIS A 307 -21.89 8.22 -19.62
N PHE A 308 -21.66 9.48 -19.25
CA PHE A 308 -22.65 10.34 -18.56
C PHE A 308 -23.88 10.59 -19.45
N LEU A 309 -23.70 10.85 -20.74
CA LEU A 309 -24.81 11.04 -21.69
C LEU A 309 -25.71 9.81 -21.86
N LYS A 310 -25.18 8.60 -21.60
CA LYS A 310 -25.88 7.32 -21.79
C LYS A 310 -26.57 6.80 -20.54
N ALA A 311 -26.51 7.53 -19.42
CA ALA A 311 -26.85 6.99 -18.11
C ALA A 311 -28.01 7.71 -17.42
N LYS A 312 -28.87 6.93 -16.75
CA LYS A 312 -29.89 7.43 -15.83
C LYS A 312 -29.43 7.22 -14.38
N GLY A 313 -29.52 8.25 -13.53
CA GLY A 313 -29.29 8.15 -12.07
C GLY A 313 -28.06 8.88 -11.53
N LYS A 314 -27.88 8.86 -10.20
CA LYS A 314 -26.71 9.44 -9.52
C LYS A 314 -25.44 8.65 -9.87
N LEU A 315 -24.39 9.35 -10.27
CA LEU A 315 -23.13 8.76 -10.73
C LEU A 315 -22.13 8.67 -9.58
N LYS A 316 -21.59 7.47 -9.32
CA LYS A 316 -20.48 7.28 -8.38
C LYS A 316 -19.19 6.96 -9.15
N ILE A 317 -18.23 7.86 -9.05
CA ILE A 317 -16.87 7.66 -9.54
C ILE A 317 -16.04 7.04 -8.42
N ASN A 318 -15.27 6.03 -8.77
CA ASN A 318 -14.40 5.30 -7.85
C ASN A 318 -12.97 5.35 -8.39
N GLU A 319 -12.04 5.77 -7.55
CA GLU A 319 -10.61 5.66 -7.81
C GLU A 319 -10.06 4.37 -7.19
N GLN A 320 -9.18 3.67 -7.89
CA GLN A 320 -8.43 2.53 -7.37
C GLN A 320 -6.94 2.72 -7.68
N LEU A 321 -6.12 2.75 -6.64
CA LEU A 321 -4.67 2.74 -6.75
C LEU A 321 -4.17 1.31 -6.98
N VAL A 322 -3.46 1.10 -8.09
CA VAL A 322 -2.62 -0.07 -8.33
C VAL A 322 -1.18 0.34 -8.06
N LEU A 323 -0.56 -0.28 -7.05
CA LEU A 323 0.84 -0.07 -6.67
C LEU A 323 1.61 -1.38 -6.85
N ILE A 324 2.73 -1.33 -7.53
CA ILE A 324 3.66 -2.46 -7.65
C ILE A 324 4.99 -2.08 -7.01
N MET A 325 5.43 -2.86 -6.04
CA MET A 325 6.66 -2.64 -5.29
C MET A 325 7.73 -3.62 -5.73
N ASN A 326 8.88 -3.07 -6.12
CA ASN A 326 10.14 -3.77 -6.30
C ASN A 326 10.91 -3.73 -4.99
N THR A 327 11.04 -4.88 -4.35
CA THR A 327 11.67 -5.02 -3.04
C THR A 327 13.15 -4.62 -3.04
N PRO A 328 13.75 -4.28 -1.88
CA PRO A 328 15.19 -4.01 -1.77
C PRO A 328 16.07 -5.09 -2.41
N ASN A 329 17.15 -4.65 -3.06
CA ASN A 329 18.20 -5.51 -3.60
C ASN A 329 19.52 -5.20 -2.90
N LYS A 330 20.39 -6.20 -2.73
CA LYS A 330 21.71 -6.01 -2.12
C LYS A 330 22.79 -6.25 -3.16
N ASN A 331 23.65 -5.26 -3.36
CA ASN A 331 24.79 -5.29 -4.27
C ASN A 331 26.06 -5.17 -3.43
N GLY A 332 26.72 -6.31 -3.18
CA GLY A 332 27.83 -6.39 -2.22
C GLY A 332 27.38 -6.01 -0.81
N ASP A 333 28.01 -4.99 -0.22
CA ASP A 333 27.67 -4.48 1.12
C ASP A 333 26.62 -3.36 1.10
N SER A 334 26.13 -2.97 -0.08
CA SER A 334 25.20 -1.84 -0.25
C SER A 334 23.79 -2.28 -0.59
N TRP A 335 22.82 -1.56 -0.07
CA TRP A 335 21.40 -1.80 -0.28
C TRP A 335 20.82 -0.79 -1.28
N ASP A 336 20.16 -1.31 -2.30
CA ASP A 336 19.41 -0.54 -3.29
C ASP A 336 17.92 -0.55 -2.92
N ILE A 337 17.50 0.51 -2.22
CA ILE A 337 16.17 0.64 -1.61
C ILE A 337 15.35 1.71 -2.32
N CYS A 338 14.11 1.91 -1.86
CA CYS A 338 13.27 3.01 -2.32
C CYS A 338 13.89 4.37 -1.92
N ASP A 339 14.14 5.25 -2.89
CA ASP A 339 14.59 6.62 -2.61
C ASP A 339 13.46 7.39 -1.93
N GLY A 340 13.72 8.00 -0.78
CA GLY A 340 12.65 8.55 0.06
C GLY A 340 11.60 7.50 0.43
N CYS A 341 12.02 6.32 0.90
CA CYS A 341 11.12 5.21 1.25
C CYS A 341 9.92 5.69 2.10
N PRO A 342 8.67 5.51 1.61
CA PRO A 342 7.46 5.91 2.35
C PRO A 342 7.16 5.03 3.57
N ASP A 343 7.68 3.80 3.58
CA ASP A 343 7.48 2.82 4.65
C ASP A 343 8.65 2.81 5.64
N ALA A 344 9.30 3.96 5.82
CA ALA A 344 10.37 4.12 6.79
C ALA A 344 9.83 4.55 8.16
N MET A 345 10.39 3.97 9.22
CA MET A 345 10.08 4.28 10.61
C MET A 345 11.34 4.60 11.41
N PHE A 346 11.18 5.17 12.62
CA PHE A 346 12.33 5.47 13.45
C PHE A 346 12.79 4.23 14.23
N TYR A 347 14.09 3.99 14.20
CA TYR A 347 14.77 3.02 15.05
C TYR A 347 16.12 3.60 15.47
N ASN A 348 16.37 3.70 16.77
CA ASN A 348 17.58 4.32 17.33
C ASN A 348 17.90 5.70 16.70
N ASN A 349 16.89 6.56 16.58
CA ASN A 349 16.98 7.90 15.97
C ASN A 349 17.35 7.93 14.48
N GLN A 350 17.30 6.79 13.79
CA GLN A 350 17.52 6.68 12.34
C GLN A 350 16.25 6.22 11.63
N LEU A 351 16.03 6.71 10.42
CA LEU A 351 14.94 6.23 9.56
C LEU A 351 15.38 4.95 8.86
N VAL A 352 14.61 3.89 9.08
CA VAL A 352 14.88 2.55 8.55
C VAL A 352 13.62 2.07 7.81
N PRO A 353 13.73 1.62 6.55
CA PRO A 353 12.62 0.93 5.87
C PRO A 353 12.14 -0.28 6.67
N GLU A 354 10.83 -0.45 6.83
CA GLU A 354 10.25 -1.56 7.59
C GLU A 354 10.81 -2.93 7.15
N CYS A 355 10.95 -3.13 5.84
CA CYS A 355 11.39 -4.38 5.24
C CYS A 355 12.84 -4.76 5.57
N LEU A 356 13.64 -3.81 6.08
CA LEU A 356 15.03 -4.02 6.50
C LEU A 356 15.20 -3.90 8.02
N LEU A 357 14.16 -3.53 8.77
CA LEU A 357 14.26 -3.22 10.20
C LEU A 357 14.85 -4.38 11.01
N GLU A 358 14.39 -5.60 10.76
CA GLU A 358 14.85 -6.79 11.50
C GLU A 358 16.33 -7.11 11.24
N ARG A 359 16.86 -6.73 10.07
CA ARG A 359 18.29 -6.85 9.76
C ARG A 359 19.10 -5.85 10.58
N VAL A 360 18.61 -4.61 10.69
CA VAL A 360 19.24 -3.58 11.53
C VAL A 360 19.26 -3.97 13.00
N LYS A 361 18.17 -4.56 13.51
CA LYS A 361 18.08 -5.03 14.90
C LYS A 361 19.13 -6.10 15.25
N VAL A 362 19.52 -6.94 14.29
CA VAL A 362 20.58 -7.95 14.47
C VAL A 362 21.99 -7.43 14.13
N GLY A 363 22.14 -6.11 13.92
CA GLY A 363 23.43 -5.44 13.76
C GLY A 363 23.86 -5.21 12.31
N GLU A 364 23.02 -5.50 11.31
CA GLU A 364 23.36 -5.20 9.91
C GLU A 364 23.35 -3.67 9.66
N VAL A 365 24.46 -3.14 9.14
CA VAL A 365 24.56 -1.74 8.74
C VAL A 365 24.03 -1.57 7.32
N ILE A 366 22.91 -0.85 7.17
CA ILE A 366 22.30 -0.58 5.87
C ILE A 366 23.02 0.60 5.20
N LYS A 367 23.99 0.30 4.34
CA LYS A 367 24.67 1.29 3.49
C LYS A 367 23.78 1.57 2.27
N ILE A 368 23.13 2.74 2.26
CA ILE A 368 22.15 3.15 1.24
C ILE A 368 22.79 3.77 0.02
#